data_AF-A0AA50DZL9-F1
#
_entry.id   AF-A0AA50DZL9-F1
#
_cell.length_a   1.000
_cell.length_b   1.000
_cell.length_c   1.000
_cell.angle_alpha   90.00
_cell.angle_beta   90.00
_cell.angle_gamma   90.00
#
_symmetry.space_group_name_H-M   'P 1'
#
loop_
_entity.id
_entity.type
_entity.pdbx_description
1 polymer ?
#
loop_
_entity_poly.entity_id
_entity_poly.type
_entity_poly.pdbx_seq_one_letter_code
_entity_poly.pdbx_strand_id
1 'polypeptide(L)' 'MVTAMSPAKLTDTDKQELVDLYRQTPATTTTLAERFGVSISTVSRLLKTAIASGEYETLVQEKGAVRELKMMPS' A
#
# COMPACT_ATOMS: atom_id res chain seq x y z
N MET A 1 -10.30 -16.12 15.68
CA MET A 1 -8.90 -15.75 15.94
C MET A 1 -8.79 -14.26 15.68
N VAL A 2 -8.60 -13.43 16.72
CA VAL A 2 -8.40 -11.97 16.55
C VAL A 2 -7.07 -11.64 17.23
N THR A 3 -6.05 -11.34 16.44
CA THR A 3 -4.70 -11.08 16.96
C THR A 3 -4.51 -9.57 16.98
N ALA A 4 -4.33 -9.04 18.18
CA ALA A 4 -4.09 -7.63 18.44
C ALA A 4 -2.84 -7.13 17.68
N MET A 5 -2.99 -6.03 16.95
CA MET A 5 -1.88 -5.35 16.30
C MET A 5 -1.22 -4.40 17.30
N SER A 6 -0.06 -4.82 17.81
CA SER A 6 0.85 -3.94 18.56
C SER A 6 1.40 -2.84 17.63
N PRO A 7 1.59 -1.61 18.11
CA PRO A 7 1.88 -0.44 17.28
C PRO A 7 3.34 -0.35 16.77
N ALA A 8 4.00 -1.46 16.39
CA ALA A 8 5.42 -1.37 16.07
C ALA A 8 5.99 -2.25 14.95
N LYS A 9 5.36 -3.35 14.50
CA LYS A 9 5.98 -4.20 13.47
C LYS A 9 4.93 -4.89 12.60
N LEU A 10 4.97 -4.62 11.29
CA LEU A 10 4.30 -5.46 10.28
C LEU A 10 4.82 -6.90 10.44
N THR A 11 3.90 -7.83 10.76
CA THR A 11 4.21 -9.25 10.72
C THR A 11 4.45 -9.69 9.28
N ASP A 12 5.06 -10.86 9.08
CA ASP A 12 5.27 -11.35 7.71
C ASP A 12 3.94 -11.56 6.96
N THR A 13 2.89 -11.96 7.68
CA THR A 13 1.52 -12.02 7.18
C THR A 13 1.01 -10.64 6.77
N ASP A 14 1.18 -9.61 7.61
CA ASP A 14 0.73 -8.24 7.28
C ASP A 14 1.44 -7.70 6.05
N LYS A 15 2.73 -8.04 5.87
CA LYS A 15 3.49 -7.63 4.67
C LYS A 15 2.90 -8.25 3.41
N GLN A 16 2.60 -9.55 3.45
CA GLN A 16 1.99 -10.25 2.32
C GLN A 16 0.61 -9.66 2.01
N GLU A 17 -0.22 -9.46 3.04
CA GLU A 17 -1.55 -8.86 2.90
C GLU A 17 -1.47 -7.43 2.34
N LEU A 18 -0.49 -6.63 2.77
CA LEU A 18 -0.26 -5.28 2.27
C LEU A 18 0.07 -5.26 0.77
N VAL A 19 0.95 -6.16 0.33
CA VAL A 19 1.34 -6.30 -1.09
C VAL A 19 0.16 -6.77 -1.92
N ASP A 20 -0.60 -7.73 -1.39
CA ASP A 20 -1.78 -8.27 -2.03
C ASP A 20 -2.87 -7.21 -2.19
N LEU A 21 -3.19 -6.47 -1.12
CA LEU A 21 -4.10 -5.33 -1.16
C LEU A 21 -3.63 -4.26 -2.14
N TYR A 22 -2.33 -3.97 -2.22
CA TYR A 22 -1.80 -3.00 -3.17
C TYR A 22 -2.03 -3.44 -4.63
N ARG A 23 -1.92 -4.73 -4.92
CA ARG A 23 -2.12 -5.31 -6.26
C ARG A 23 -3.59 -5.48 -6.62
N GLN A 24 -4.41 -5.98 -5.70
CA GLN A 24 -5.80 -6.35 -5.96
C GLN A 24 -6.78 -5.18 -5.83
N THR A 25 -6.40 -4.14 -5.08
CA THR A 25 -7.29 -3.01 -4.80
C THR A 25 -6.70 -1.69 -5.30
N PRO A 26 -7.52 -0.63 -5.47
CA PRO A 26 -7.01 0.71 -5.79
C PRO A 26 -6.34 1.41 -4.60
N ALA A 27 -6.04 0.70 -3.50
CA ALA A 27 -5.39 1.28 -2.33
C ALA A 27 -4.02 1.89 -2.69
N THR A 28 -3.76 3.09 -2.18
CA THR A 28 -2.48 3.78 -2.37
C THR A 28 -1.52 3.49 -1.22
N THR A 29 -0.24 3.83 -1.40
CA THR A 29 0.78 3.73 -0.36
C THR A 29 0.37 4.46 0.92
N THR A 30 -0.32 5.60 0.80
CA THR A 30 -0.88 6.37 1.92
C THR A 30 -2.01 5.62 2.62
N THR A 31 -2.96 5.09 1.84
CA THR A 31 -4.10 4.33 2.40
C THR A 31 -3.64 3.07 3.14
N LEU A 32 -2.62 2.38 2.61
CA LEU A 32 -2.04 1.21 3.27
C LEU A 32 -1.24 1.61 4.51
N ALA A 33 -0.47 2.69 4.44
CA ALA A 33 0.25 3.22 5.59
C ALA A 33 -0.69 3.51 6.78
N GLU A 34 -1.80 4.19 6.52
CA GLU A 34 -2.84 4.47 7.52
C GLU A 34 -3.49 3.19 8.05
N ARG A 35 -3.86 2.26 7.16
CA ARG A 35 -4.50 0.98 7.54
C ARG A 35 -3.62 0.13 8.45
N PHE A 36 -2.34 0.02 8.13
CA PHE A 36 -1.39 -0.81 8.86
C PHE A 36 -0.68 -0.05 9.99
N GLY A 37 -0.99 1.24 10.21
CA GLY A 37 -0.38 2.07 11.26
C GLY A 37 1.12 2.28 11.08
N VAL A 38 1.62 2.27 9.84
CA VAL A 38 3.05 2.43 9.50
C VAL A 38 3.29 3.65 8.63
N SER A 39 4.52 4.14 8.58
CA SER A 39 4.89 5.23 7.68
C SER A 39 4.83 4.82 6.21
N ILE A 40 4.48 5.76 5.33
CA ILE A 40 4.46 5.60 3.87
C ILE A 40 5.81 5.11 3.34
N SER A 41 6.92 5.58 3.92
CA SER A 41 8.27 5.13 3.58
C SER A 41 8.49 3.64 3.84
N THR A 42 7.93 3.10 4.93
CA THR A 42 7.95 1.66 5.25
C THR A 42 7.19 0.88 4.18
N VAL A 43 5.98 1.32 3.85
CA VAL A 43 5.13 0.69 2.82
C VAL A 43 5.82 0.73 1.46
N SER A 44 6.35 1.88 1.04
CA SER A 44 7.02 2.02 -0.26
C SER A 44 8.26 1.12 -0.35
N ARG A 45 9.06 1.03 0.72
CA ARG A 45 10.22 0.13 0.77
C ARG A 45 9.78 -1.32 0.65
N LEU A 46 8.74 -1.71 1.39
CA LEU A 46 8.19 -3.06 1.35
C LEU A 46 7.68 -3.42 -0.05
N LEU A 47 6.87 -2.54 -0.65
CA LEU A 47 6.33 -2.75 -1.99
C LEU A 47 7.43 -2.86 -3.03
N LYS A 48 8.45 -1.97 -3.00
CA LYS A 48 9.61 -2.06 -3.90
C LYS A 48 10.45 -3.32 -3.72
N THR A 49 10.44 -3.92 -2.52
CA THR A 49 11.13 -5.19 -2.28
C THR A 49 10.30 -6.41 -2.65
N ALA A 50 8.97 -6.31 -2.56
CA ALA A 50 8.04 -7.42 -2.83
C ALA A 50 7.53 -7.45 -4.27
N ILE A 51 7.55 -6.31 -4.95
CA ILE A 51 7.09 -6.10 -6.33
C ILE A 51 8.30 -5.71 -7.16
N ALA A 52 8.38 -6.20 -8.40
CA ALA A 52 9.43 -5.80 -9.33
C ALA A 52 9.38 -4.28 -9.58
N SER A 53 10.53 -3.60 -9.60
CA SER A 53 10.58 -2.13 -9.71
C SER A 53 9.75 -1.56 -10.85
N GLY A 54 9.79 -2.19 -12.04
CA GLY A 54 8.99 -1.75 -13.19
C GLY A 54 7.48 -1.86 -12.94
N GLU A 55 7.04 -2.94 -12.32
CA GLU A 55 5.64 -3.16 -11.98
C GLU A 55 5.14 -2.20 -10.89
N TYR A 56 5.98 -1.94 -9.86
CA TYR A 56 5.65 -0.97 -8.82
C TYR A 56 5.46 0.43 -9.40
N GLU A 57 6.34 0.84 -10.32
CA GLU A 57 6.26 2.17 -10.93
C GLU A 57 4.98 2.30 -11.78
N THR A 58 4.64 1.29 -12.57
CA THR A 58 3.36 1.24 -13.31
C THR A 58 2.16 1.36 -12.37
N LEU A 59 2.10 0.57 -11.29
CA LEU A 59 1.01 0.61 -10.32
C LEU A 59 0.88 1.98 -9.64
N VAL A 60 2.00 2.63 -9.30
CA VAL A 60 1.99 3.99 -8.72
C VAL A 60 1.45 5.01 -9.73
N GLN A 61 1.87 4.93 -11.00
CA GLN A 61 1.39 5.84 -12.05
C GLN A 61 -0.11 5.66 -12.31
N GLU A 62 -0.58 4.42 -12.44
CA GLU A 62 -2.00 4.11 -12.65
C GLU A 62 -2.87 4.60 -11.49
N LYS A 63 -2.46 4.32 -10.24
CA LYS A 63 -3.18 4.78 -9.05
C LYS A 63 -3.12 6.30 -8.86
N GLY A 64 -2.00 6.93 -9.24
CA GLY A 64 -1.83 8.38 -9.21
C GLY A 64 -2.80 9.10 -10.16
N ALA A 65 -2.91 8.60 -11.40
CA ALA A 65 -3.83 9.13 -12.39
C ALA A 65 -5.30 8.99 -11.97
N VAL A 66 -5.68 7.86 -11.36
CA VAL A 66 -7.05 7.63 -10.85
C VAL A 66 -7.41 8.58 -9.71
N ARG A 67 -6.45 8.95 -8.86
CA ARG A 67 -6.69 9.92 -7.78
C ARG A 67 -6.94 11.32 -8.31
N GLU A 68 -6.24 11.74 -9.37
CA GLU A 68 -6.49 13.04 -10.00
C GLU A 68 -7.91 13.10 -10.60
N LEU A 69 -8.36 12.00 -11.23
CA LEU A 69 -9.71 11.87 -11.77
C LEU A 69 -10.82 11.92 -10.69
N LYS A 70 -10.53 11.45 -9.47
CA LYS A 70 -11.48 11.45 -8.34
C LYS A 70 -11.63 12.83 -7.69
N MET A 71 -10.73 13.78 -7.96
CA MET A 71 -10.62 15.05 -7.23
C MET A 71 -11.16 16.27 -8.00
N MET A 72 -11.98 16.05 -9.04
CA MET A 72 -12.82 17.08 -9.64
C MET A 72 -14.24 16.99 -9.05
N PRO A 73 -14.57 17.70 -7.96
CA PRO A 73 -15.97 17.99 -7.67
C PRO A 73 -16.46 18.99 -8.73
N SER A 74 -17.53 18.59 -9.43
CA SER A 74 -18.36 19.53 -10.22
C SER A 74 -19.08 20.51 -9.31
#